data_AF-A0A1G9WKB9-F1
#
_entry.id   AF-A0A1G9WKB9-F1
#
_cell.length_a   1.000
_cell.length_b   1.000
_cell.length_c   1.000
_cell.angle_alpha   90.00
_cell.angle_beta   90.00
_cell.angle_gamma   90.00
#
_symmetry.space_group_name_H-M   'P 1'
#
loop_
_entity.id
_entity.type
_entity.pdbx_description
1 polymer ?
#
loop_
_entity_poly.entity_id
_entity_poly.type
_entity_poly.pdbx_seq_one_letter_code
_entity_poly.pdbx_strand_id
1 'polypeptide(L)'
;MSNVPGRDTEAAESSRRWTWGGHGTGGFTEKDSYGQFIDDVVFVFAELSVLSLPALYHVLTTTGISYGGIKGSTMIAWMAMVLVGALLRGGWLKPLGSDVRGWVSLTPELVAFRLGYYNLVLLVAGYGGGFLGSVTPLLSASFSLLVGAVGIAAFPRLAELVAQVEF
;
A
#
# COMPACT_ATOMS: atom_id res chain seq x y z
N MET A 1 16.37 -19.14 -5.93
CA MET A 1 15.39 -18.03 -5.84
C MET A 1 15.82 -16.97 -6.83
N SER A 2 15.08 -16.80 -7.93
CA SER A 2 15.39 -15.77 -8.91
C SER A 2 14.89 -14.42 -8.38
N ASN A 3 15.79 -13.64 -7.79
CA ASN A 3 15.47 -12.28 -7.36
C ASN A 3 15.22 -11.44 -8.61
N VAL A 4 13.95 -11.16 -8.89
CA VAL A 4 13.58 -10.13 -9.88
C VAL A 4 14.01 -8.79 -9.28
N PRO A 5 14.78 -7.96 -10.00
CA PRO A 5 15.19 -6.65 -9.49
C PRO A 5 13.99 -5.84 -8.98
N GLY A 6 14.13 -5.26 -7.78
CA GLY A 6 13.08 -4.46 -7.15
C GLY A 6 11.97 -5.25 -6.44
N ARG A 7 12.05 -6.58 -6.34
CA ARG A 7 11.03 -7.42 -5.69
C ARG A 7 11.54 -8.17 -4.46
N ASP A 8 10.65 -8.29 -3.48
CA ASP A 8 10.76 -9.19 -2.33
C ASP A 8 9.66 -10.26 -2.45
N THR A 9 10.04 -11.46 -2.93
CA THR A 9 9.11 -12.56 -3.21
C THR A 9 8.98 -13.54 -2.04
N GLU A 10 9.89 -13.49 -1.06
CA GLU A 10 9.95 -14.46 0.03
C GLU A 10 8.65 -14.45 0.85
N ALA A 11 8.12 -13.26 1.14
CA ALA A 11 6.87 -13.10 1.88
C ALA A 11 5.65 -13.69 1.15
N ALA A 12 5.67 -13.75 -0.19
CA ALA A 12 4.57 -14.32 -0.97
C ALA A 12 4.69 -15.84 -1.19
N GLU A 13 5.88 -16.41 -0.99
CA GLU A 13 6.17 -17.83 -1.22
C GLU A 13 6.25 -18.64 0.09
N SER A 14 6.40 -17.97 1.25
CA SER A 14 6.60 -18.59 2.55
C SER A 14 5.61 -18.11 3.60
N SER A 15 5.19 -19.03 4.48
CA SER A 15 4.39 -18.77 5.70
C SER A 15 5.23 -18.28 6.88
N ARG A 16 6.56 -18.24 6.75
CA ARG A 16 7.45 -17.75 7.82
C ARG A 16 7.46 -16.23 7.87
N ARG A 17 7.40 -15.68 9.08
CA ARG A 17 7.50 -14.25 9.35
C ARG A 17 8.47 -14.00 10.50
N TRP A 18 9.21 -12.90 10.39
CA TRP A 18 10.04 -12.43 11.49
C TRP A 18 9.14 -11.91 12.60
N THR A 19 9.39 -12.37 13.83
CA THR A 19 8.69 -11.95 15.03
C THR A 19 9.68 -11.63 16.12
N TRP A 20 9.30 -10.72 17.01
CA TRP A 20 10.06 -10.44 18.22
C TRP A 20 9.47 -11.26 19.38
N GLY A 21 10.27 -12.16 19.92
CA GLY A 21 9.94 -12.84 21.18
C GLY A 21 10.09 -11.85 22.32
N GLY A 22 9.09 -11.79 23.22
CA GLY A 22 9.00 -10.90 24.38
C GLY A 22 10.23 -10.83 25.31
N HIS A 23 11.23 -11.67 25.07
CA HIS A 23 12.46 -11.82 25.83
C HIS A 23 13.68 -11.24 25.10
N GLY A 24 13.49 -10.34 24.13
CA GLY A 24 14.60 -9.69 23.42
C GLY A 24 15.21 -10.50 22.28
N THR A 25 14.66 -11.67 21.95
CA THR A 25 15.13 -12.50 20.84
C THR A 25 14.23 -12.36 19.62
N GLY A 26 14.82 -11.96 18.49
CA GLY A 26 14.14 -12.00 17.20
C GLY A 26 14.26 -13.40 16.58
N GLY A 27 13.22 -13.86 15.89
CA GLY A 27 13.26 -15.15 15.20
C GLY A 27 12.20 -15.24 14.11
N PHE A 28 12.32 -16.25 13.26
CA PHE A 28 11.27 -16.58 12.30
C PHE A 28 10.34 -17.62 12.89
N THR A 29 9.04 -17.34 12.87
CA THR A 29 8.00 -18.30 13.21
C THR A 29 7.17 -18.60 11.97
N GLU A 30 6.70 -19.83 11.87
CA GLU A 30 5.65 -20.17 10.92
C GLU A 30 4.33 -19.59 11.44
N LYS A 31 3.55 -18.96 10.55
CA LYS A 31 2.22 -18.42 10.84
C LYS A 31 1.19 -19.16 10.00
N ASP A 32 -0.01 -19.32 10.56
CA ASP A 32 -1.17 -19.72 9.79
C ASP A 32 -1.60 -18.57 8.85
N SER A 33 -2.54 -18.84 7.93
CA SER A 33 -2.95 -17.84 6.94
C SER A 33 -3.54 -16.57 7.57
N TYR A 34 -4.21 -16.70 8.72
CA TYR A 34 -4.74 -15.54 9.45
C TYR A 34 -3.62 -14.72 10.09
N GLY A 35 -2.68 -15.36 10.80
CA GLY A 35 -1.52 -14.69 11.39
C GLY A 35 -0.63 -14.03 10.35
N GLN A 36 -0.48 -14.64 9.17
CA GLN A 36 0.21 -14.06 8.03
C GLN A 36 -0.50 -12.79 7.54
N PHE A 37 -1.83 -12.83 7.42
CA PHE A 37 -2.62 -11.67 6.96
C PHE A 37 -2.49 -10.49 7.92
N ILE A 38 -2.59 -10.72 9.23
CA ILE A 38 -2.44 -9.66 10.22
C ILE A 38 -1.03 -9.06 10.19
N ASP A 39 0.02 -9.88 10.07
CA ASP A 39 1.40 -9.38 9.93
C ASP A 39 1.58 -8.51 8.68
N ASP A 40 1.07 -8.97 7.54
CA ASP A 40 1.21 -8.27 6.28
C ASP A 40 0.38 -6.97 6.27
N VAL A 41 -0.78 -6.95 6.94
CA VAL A 41 -1.55 -5.71 7.20
C VAL A 41 -0.74 -4.74 8.04
N VAL A 42 -0.14 -5.17 9.15
CA VAL A 42 0.66 -4.28 10.02
C VAL A 42 1.88 -3.74 9.27
N PHE A 43 2.58 -4.59 8.51
CA PHE A 43 3.73 -4.19 7.71
C PHE A 43 3.35 -3.11 6.70
N VAL A 44 2.35 -3.39 5.87
CA VAL A 44 1.92 -2.48 4.79
C VAL A 44 1.30 -1.21 5.37
N PHE A 45 0.54 -1.31 6.46
CA PHE A 45 0.03 -0.17 7.19
C PHE A 45 1.16 0.76 7.63
N ALA A 46 2.20 0.22 8.27
CA ALA A 46 3.33 1.02 8.74
C ALA A 46 4.05 1.71 7.57
N GLU A 47 4.36 0.96 6.52
CA GLU A 47 5.03 1.48 5.32
C GLU A 47 4.22 2.59 4.65
N LEU A 48 2.95 2.33 4.33
CA LEU A 48 2.08 3.30 3.66
C LEU A 48 1.83 4.52 4.52
N SER A 49 1.59 4.35 5.82
CA SER A 49 1.25 5.45 6.71
C SER A 49 2.41 6.39 6.91
N VAL A 50 3.61 5.86 7.20
CA VAL A 50 4.81 6.66 7.41
C VAL A 50 5.18 7.43 6.15
N LEU A 51 5.14 6.77 4.99
CA LEU A 51 5.51 7.43 3.73
C LEU A 51 4.40 8.36 3.20
N SER A 52 3.13 8.15 3.56
CA SER A 52 2.02 9.04 3.15
C SER A 52 1.75 10.18 4.13
N LEU A 53 2.56 10.34 5.19
CA LEU A 53 2.41 11.41 6.17
C LEU A 53 2.28 12.82 5.54
N PRO A 54 3.06 13.20 4.51
CA PRO A 54 2.91 14.51 3.89
C PRO A 54 1.50 14.78 3.33
N ALA A 55 0.95 13.84 2.55
CA ALA A 55 -0.40 13.96 1.98
C ALA A 55 -1.48 13.91 3.08
N LEU A 56 -1.32 13.03 4.07
CA LEU A 56 -2.25 12.93 5.20
C LEU A 56 -2.27 14.23 6.00
N TYR A 57 -1.10 14.81 6.30
CA TYR A 57 -0.97 16.09 7.00
C TYR A 57 -1.55 17.25 6.19
N HIS A 58 -1.30 17.26 4.88
CA HIS A 58 -1.86 18.26 3.97
C HIS A 58 -3.40 18.21 3.99
N VAL A 59 -3.99 17.03 3.79
CA VAL A 59 -5.46 16.86 3.85
C VAL A 59 -6.00 17.20 5.25
N LEU A 60 -5.27 16.85 6.32
CA LEU A 60 -5.67 17.16 7.68
C LEU A 60 -5.81 18.67 7.91
N THR A 61 -4.85 19.46 7.41
CA THR A 61 -4.73 20.90 7.71
C THR A 61 -5.48 21.81 6.73
N THR A 62 -5.70 21.38 5.49
CA THR A 62 -6.26 22.25 4.43
C THR A 62 -7.75 22.04 4.16
N THR A 63 -8.32 20.92 4.60
CA THR A 63 -9.70 20.54 4.26
C THR A 63 -10.61 20.50 5.49
N GLY A 64 -11.87 20.86 5.30
CA GLY A 64 -12.92 20.74 6.32
C GLY A 64 -13.49 19.32 6.44
N ILE A 65 -14.24 19.06 7.51
CA ILE A 65 -15.00 17.81 7.66
C ILE A 65 -16.36 18.01 6.97
N SER A 66 -16.68 17.14 6.02
CA SER A 66 -18.00 17.09 5.38
C SER A 66 -18.34 15.65 4.99
N TYR A 67 -19.64 15.37 4.86
CA TYR A 67 -20.10 14.06 4.42
C TYR A 67 -19.74 13.83 2.95
N GLY A 68 -19.09 12.70 2.64
CA GLY A 68 -18.52 12.45 1.31
C GLY A 68 -17.35 13.36 0.92
N GLY A 69 -16.82 14.15 1.86
CA GLY A 69 -15.73 15.09 1.63
C GLY A 69 -14.36 14.45 1.56
N ILE A 70 -13.36 15.27 1.22
CA ILE A 70 -11.97 14.88 0.94
C ILE A 70 -11.40 14.00 2.06
N LYS A 71 -11.58 14.33 3.35
CA LYS A 71 -11.06 13.52 4.45
C LYS A 71 -11.62 12.08 4.46
N GLY A 72 -12.93 11.93 4.22
CA GLY A 72 -13.57 10.62 4.16
C GLY A 72 -13.09 9.81 2.97
N SER A 73 -13.01 10.45 1.80
CA SER A 73 -12.44 9.90 0.57
C SER A 73 -11.00 9.41 0.77
N THR A 74 -10.14 10.24 1.36
CA THR A 74 -8.74 9.91 1.68
C THR A 74 -8.65 8.72 2.63
N MET A 75 -9.50 8.66 3.66
CA MET A 75 -9.53 7.53 4.60
C MET A 75 -9.91 6.22 3.89
N ILE A 76 -10.93 6.24 3.02
CA ILE A 76 -11.36 5.07 2.25
C ILE A 76 -10.23 4.59 1.33
N ALA A 77 -9.59 5.52 0.61
CA ALA A 77 -8.46 5.20 -0.26
C ALA A 77 -7.30 4.57 0.52
N TRP A 78 -6.91 5.18 1.64
CA TRP A 78 -5.84 4.66 2.48
C TRP A 78 -6.12 3.25 3.01
N MET A 79 -7.34 2.98 3.49
CA MET A 79 -7.73 1.62 3.91
C MET A 79 -7.67 0.62 2.75
N ALA A 80 -8.13 1.02 1.55
CA ALA A 80 -8.06 0.19 0.35
C ALA A 80 -6.61 -0.13 -0.03
N MET A 81 -5.74 0.88 0.02
CA MET A 81 -4.31 0.75 -0.23
C MET A 81 -3.66 -0.25 0.73
N VAL A 82 -3.95 -0.16 2.03
CA VAL A 82 -3.42 -1.09 3.04
C VAL A 82 -3.91 -2.51 2.78
N LEU A 83 -5.21 -2.70 2.57
CA LEU A 83 -5.79 -4.02 2.35
C LEU A 83 -5.22 -4.69 1.10
N VAL A 84 -5.20 -3.98 -0.03
CA VAL A 84 -4.68 -4.52 -1.29
C VAL A 84 -3.18 -4.77 -1.19
N GLY A 85 -2.43 -3.88 -0.55
CA GLY A 85 -1.00 -4.07 -0.35
C GLY A 85 -0.70 -5.32 0.50
N ALA A 86 -1.44 -5.54 1.58
CA ALA A 86 -1.33 -6.74 2.39
C ALA A 86 -1.65 -8.00 1.58
N LEU A 87 -2.69 -7.94 0.74
CA LEU A 87 -3.09 -9.05 -0.12
C LEU A 87 -2.01 -9.41 -1.16
N LEU A 88 -1.31 -8.41 -1.71
CA LEU A 88 -0.21 -8.59 -2.65
C LEU A 88 1.05 -9.13 -1.95
N ARG A 89 1.39 -8.58 -0.79
CA ARG A 89 2.55 -9.00 0.01
C ARG A 89 2.44 -10.46 0.44
N GLY A 90 1.27 -10.89 0.92
CA GLY A 90 1.01 -12.29 1.28
C GLY A 90 0.83 -13.23 0.10
N GLY A 91 0.91 -12.74 -1.14
CA GLY A 91 0.82 -13.56 -2.35
C GLY A 91 -0.59 -14.04 -2.71
N TRP A 92 -1.63 -13.54 -2.03
CA TRP A 92 -3.03 -13.87 -2.32
C TRP A 92 -3.55 -13.18 -3.60
N LEU A 93 -3.02 -11.99 -3.90
CA LEU A 93 -3.27 -11.29 -5.16
C LEU A 93 -2.00 -11.21 -6.01
N LYS A 94 -2.20 -11.21 -7.33
CA LYS A 94 -1.15 -10.85 -8.29
C LYS A 94 -1.14 -9.33 -8.50
N PRO A 95 0.03 -8.68 -8.58
CA PRO A 95 0.12 -7.28 -9.00
C PRO A 95 -0.48 -7.07 -10.39
N LEU A 96 -1.04 -5.89 -10.63
CA LEU A 96 -1.53 -5.51 -11.95
C LEU A 96 -0.34 -5.28 -12.89
N GLY A 97 -0.33 -6.01 -13.99
CA GLY A 97 0.69 -5.87 -15.04
C GLY A 97 2.04 -6.53 -14.71
N SER A 98 2.12 -7.39 -13.69
CA SER A 98 3.30 -8.22 -13.41
C SER A 98 2.88 -9.63 -12.96
N ASP A 99 3.56 -10.65 -13.49
CA ASP A 99 3.36 -12.04 -13.05
C ASP A 99 4.12 -12.38 -11.77
N VAL A 100 5.01 -11.48 -11.33
CA VAL A 100 5.85 -11.68 -10.15
C VAL A 100 5.05 -11.30 -8.90
N ARG A 101 4.83 -12.29 -8.03
CA ARG A 101 4.19 -12.10 -6.73
C ARG A 101 5.16 -11.51 -5.72
N GLY A 102 4.61 -11.07 -4.59
CA GLY A 102 5.40 -10.45 -3.53
C GLY A 102 5.36 -8.93 -3.59
N TRP A 103 6.07 -8.34 -2.65
CA TRP A 103 6.09 -6.89 -2.46
C TRP A 103 7.30 -6.27 -3.15
N VAL A 104 7.38 -4.95 -3.11
CA VAL A 104 8.52 -4.20 -3.65
C VAL A 104 9.65 -4.22 -2.62
N SER A 105 10.90 -4.33 -3.06
CA SER A 105 12.07 -4.32 -2.18
C SER A 105 12.32 -2.94 -1.55
N LEU A 106 13.05 -2.89 -0.44
CA LEU A 106 13.32 -1.67 0.33
C LEU A 106 14.68 -1.02 -0.01
N THR A 107 15.00 -0.90 -1.30
CA THR A 107 16.19 -0.14 -1.73
C THR A 107 15.95 1.37 -1.58
N PRO A 108 17.00 2.19 -1.35
CA PRO A 108 16.84 3.64 -1.12
C PRO A 108 16.07 4.36 -2.25
N GLU A 109 16.36 4.03 -3.50
CA GLU A 109 15.68 4.58 -4.67
C GLU A 109 14.18 4.25 -4.66
N LEU A 110 13.82 2.98 -4.43
CA LEU A 110 12.43 2.56 -4.37
C LEU A 110 11.70 3.12 -3.14
N VAL A 111 12.40 3.46 -2.06
CA VAL A 111 11.81 4.19 -0.93
C VAL A 111 11.49 5.63 -1.34
N ALA A 112 12.37 6.31 -2.08
CA ALA A 112 12.09 7.64 -2.63
C ALA A 112 10.92 7.61 -3.62
N PHE A 113 10.85 6.58 -4.47
CA PHE A 113 9.73 6.38 -5.39
C PHE A 113 8.40 6.18 -4.65
N ARG A 114 8.38 5.36 -3.60
CA ARG A 114 7.19 5.17 -2.73
C ARG A 114 6.70 6.48 -2.14
N LEU A 115 7.62 7.32 -1.65
CA LEU A 115 7.28 8.62 -1.08
C LEU A 115 6.51 9.46 -2.10
N GLY A 116 6.97 9.58 -3.34
CA GLY A 116 6.21 10.30 -4.37
C GLY A 116 4.90 9.61 -4.73
N TYR A 117 4.96 8.30 -4.98
CA TYR A 117 3.84 7.53 -5.52
C TYR A 117 2.65 7.42 -4.56
N TYR A 118 2.89 7.04 -3.30
CA TYR A 118 1.81 6.86 -2.32
C TYR A 118 1.08 8.17 -2.05
N ASN A 119 1.83 9.27 -1.87
CA ASN A 119 1.23 10.60 -1.67
C ASN A 119 0.40 11.03 -2.88
N LEU A 120 0.88 10.78 -4.11
CA LEU A 120 0.13 11.11 -5.33
C LEU A 120 -1.19 10.32 -5.41
N VAL A 121 -1.15 8.99 -5.25
CA VAL A 121 -2.35 8.14 -5.29
C VAL A 121 -3.36 8.59 -4.24
N LEU A 122 -2.89 8.86 -3.02
CA LEU A 122 -3.74 9.27 -1.91
C LEU A 122 -4.39 10.64 -2.14
N LEU A 123 -3.64 11.61 -2.70
CA LEU A 123 -4.17 12.92 -3.06
C LEU A 123 -5.18 12.84 -4.21
N VAL A 124 -4.89 12.07 -5.26
CA VAL A 124 -5.83 11.86 -6.39
C VAL A 124 -7.11 11.21 -5.90
N ALA A 125 -7.02 10.14 -5.11
CA ALA A 125 -8.17 9.43 -4.57
C ALA A 125 -8.99 10.29 -3.60
N GLY A 126 -8.31 11.08 -2.77
CA GLY A 126 -8.92 11.98 -1.79
C GLY A 126 -9.63 13.16 -2.43
N TYR A 127 -8.93 13.95 -3.25
CA TYR A 127 -9.51 15.13 -3.91
C TYR A 127 -10.52 14.75 -5.00
N GLY A 128 -10.23 13.71 -5.79
CA GLY A 128 -11.18 13.21 -6.79
C GLY A 128 -12.45 12.64 -6.15
N GLY A 129 -12.30 11.86 -5.07
CA GLY A 129 -13.45 11.38 -4.30
C GLY A 129 -14.25 12.52 -3.67
N GLY A 130 -13.58 13.48 -3.04
CA GLY A 130 -14.21 14.65 -2.44
C GLY A 130 -14.97 15.51 -3.45
N PHE A 131 -14.43 15.68 -4.66
CA PHE A 131 -15.12 16.36 -5.76
C PHE A 131 -16.41 15.62 -6.16
N LEU A 132 -16.34 14.30 -6.34
CA LEU A 132 -17.51 13.48 -6.67
C LEU A 132 -18.52 13.37 -5.52
N GLY A 133 -18.09 13.62 -4.29
CA GLY A 133 -18.94 13.68 -3.10
C GLY A 133 -20.00 14.79 -3.16
N SER A 134 -19.74 15.85 -3.95
CA SER A 134 -20.75 16.88 -4.23
C SER A 134 -21.95 16.36 -5.03
N VAL A 135 -21.78 15.26 -5.77
CA VAL A 135 -22.85 14.59 -6.52
C VAL A 135 -23.53 13.55 -5.63
N THR A 136 -22.74 12.61 -5.09
CA THR A 136 -23.23 11.64 -4.11
C THR A 136 -22.08 11.03 -3.29
N PRO A 137 -22.29 10.79 -1.99
CA PRO A 137 -21.33 10.10 -1.12
C PRO A 137 -20.91 8.72 -1.65
N LEU A 138 -21.79 8.02 -2.38
CA LEU A 138 -21.48 6.71 -2.93
C LEU A 138 -20.41 6.82 -4.03
N LEU A 139 -20.51 7.81 -4.93
CA LEU A 139 -19.50 8.03 -5.97
C LEU A 139 -18.14 8.42 -5.36
N SER A 140 -18.15 9.25 -4.32
CA SER A 140 -16.94 9.58 -3.55
C SER A 140 -16.27 8.32 -3.01
N ALA A 141 -17.03 7.48 -2.30
CA ALA A 141 -16.52 6.24 -1.72
C ALA A 141 -16.02 5.25 -2.79
N SER A 142 -16.81 5.01 -3.85
CA SER A 142 -16.46 4.09 -4.93
C SER A 142 -15.21 4.56 -5.69
N PHE A 143 -15.11 5.85 -5.99
CA PHE A 143 -13.94 6.40 -6.67
C PHE A 143 -12.68 6.24 -5.82
N SER A 144 -12.73 6.65 -4.55
CA SER A 144 -11.58 6.57 -3.65
C SER A 144 -11.14 5.13 -3.40
N LEU A 145 -12.09 4.21 -3.22
CA LEU A 145 -11.82 2.78 -3.10
C LEU A 145 -11.11 2.25 -4.35
N LEU A 146 -11.65 2.53 -5.53
CA LEU A 146 -11.11 2.03 -6.80
C LEU A 146 -9.71 2.61 -7.08
N VAL A 147 -9.52 3.92 -6.93
CA VAL A 147 -8.22 4.56 -7.17
C VAL A 147 -7.17 4.07 -6.18
N GLY A 148 -7.51 3.96 -4.89
CA GLY A 148 -6.60 3.41 -3.89
C GLY A 148 -6.21 1.96 -4.16
N ALA A 149 -7.19 1.11 -4.47
CA ALA A 149 -6.98 -0.30 -4.77
C ALA A 149 -6.17 -0.51 -6.06
N VAL A 150 -6.55 0.14 -7.16
CA VAL A 150 -5.87 0.03 -8.45
C VAL A 150 -4.47 0.62 -8.39
N GLY A 151 -4.30 1.77 -7.71
CA GLY A 151 -3.00 2.41 -7.52
C GLY A 151 -2.02 1.48 -6.82
N ILE A 152 -2.42 0.87 -5.71
CA ILE A 152 -1.54 -0.09 -5.01
C ILE A 152 -1.36 -1.39 -5.79
N ALA A 153 -2.38 -1.85 -6.51
CA ALA A 153 -2.22 -3.06 -7.31
C ALA A 153 -1.25 -2.86 -8.49
N ALA A 154 -1.19 -1.65 -9.07
CA ALA A 154 -0.24 -1.30 -10.13
C ALA A 154 1.17 -0.95 -9.62
N PHE A 155 1.29 -0.53 -8.35
CA PHE A 155 2.55 -0.07 -7.77
C PHE A 155 3.75 -1.02 -8.00
N PRO A 156 3.63 -2.35 -7.79
CA PRO A 156 4.79 -3.22 -7.91
C PRO A 156 5.33 -3.34 -9.33
N ARG A 157 4.47 -3.23 -10.34
CA ARG A 157 4.89 -3.18 -11.75
C ARG A 157 5.63 -1.88 -12.05
N LEU A 158 5.17 -0.75 -11.52
CA LEU A 158 5.84 0.53 -11.72
C LEU A 158 7.20 0.58 -11.02
N ALA A 159 7.31 -0.03 -9.84
CA ALA A 159 8.58 -0.14 -9.13
C ALA A 159 9.61 -1.00 -9.88
N GLU A 160 9.18 -2.08 -10.55
CA GLU A 160 10.07 -2.86 -11.43
C GLU A 160 10.63 -2.01 -12.56
N LEU A 161 9.81 -1.14 -13.18
CA LEU A 161 10.25 -0.29 -14.27
C LEU A 161 11.28 0.73 -13.80
N VAL A 162 11.12 1.29 -12.60
CA VAL A 162 12.11 2.19 -11.99
C VAL A 162 13.41 1.44 -11.72
N ALA A 163 13.34 0.28 -11.07
CA ALA A 163 14.52 -0.54 -10.75
C ALA A 163 15.29 -1.05 -11.98
N GLN A 164 14.67 -1.10 -13.16
CA GLN A 164 15.31 -1.51 -14.41
C GLN A 164 16.09 -0.40 -15.12
N VAL A 165 15.87 0.87 -14.78
CA VAL A 165 16.54 2.01 -15.43
C VAL A 165 17.95 2.24 -14.88
N GLU A 166 18.26 1.73 -13.69
CA GLU A 166 19.57 1.90 -13.03
C GLU A 166 20.60 0.77 -13.30
N PHE A 167 20.27 -0.24 -14.11
CA PHE A 167 21.18 -1.34 -14.51
C PHE A 167 21.30 -1.47 -16.03
#